data_AF-A0A6B2TAT4-F1
#
_entry.id   AF-A0A6B2TAT4-F1
#
_cell.length_a   1.000
_cell.length_b   1.000
_cell.length_c   1.000
_cell.angle_alpha   90.00
_cell.angle_beta   90.00
_cell.angle_gamma   90.00
#
_symmetry.space_group_name_H-M   'P 1'
#
loop_
_entity.id
_entity.type
_entity.pdbx_description
1 polymer ?
#
loop_
_entity_poly.entity_id
_entity_poly.type
_entity_poly.pdbx_seq_one_letter_code
_entity_poly.pdbx_strand_id
1 'polypeptide(L)'
;MTAAVLALLADSARAVAHRRADEVCACGDGDAVLADRSDASVVRHGDVVAKAHAPDTDPAELAVRLDTAARMPGVLLAPSAPGATRLHGRLVTFWPHG
;
A
#
# COMPACT_ATOMS: atom_id res chain seq x y z
N MET A 1 9.71 11.79 11.62
CA MET A 1 8.79 10.62 11.68
C MET A 1 8.31 10.19 10.30
N THR A 2 7.89 11.11 9.42
CA THR A 2 7.42 10.81 8.05
C THR A 2 8.43 10.04 7.19
N ALA A 3 9.71 10.43 7.20
CA ALA A 3 10.75 9.72 6.44
C ALA A 3 10.87 8.23 6.77
N ALA A 4 10.69 7.84 8.04
CA ALA A 4 10.72 6.43 8.46
C ALA A 4 9.50 5.66 7.94
N VAL A 5 8.33 6.29 7.91
CA VAL A 5 7.11 5.68 7.36
C VAL A 5 7.24 5.47 5.84
N LEU A 6 7.85 6.40 5.12
CA LEU A 6 8.08 6.27 3.68
C LEU A 6 9.03 5.11 3.35
N ALA A 7 10.15 4.98 4.07
CA ALA A 7 11.08 3.88 3.86
C ALA A 7 10.42 2.51 4.09
N LEU A 8 9.60 2.38 5.13
CA LEU A 8 8.95 1.11 5.43
C LEU A 8 7.78 0.81 4.49
N LEU A 9 7.10 1.85 3.98
CA LEU A 9 6.11 1.69 2.91
C LEU A 9 6.77 1.18 1.63
N ALA A 10 7.94 1.70 1.28
CA ALA A 10 8.74 1.23 0.17
C ALA A 10 9.12 -0.25 0.34
N ASP A 11 9.65 -0.63 1.51
CA ASP A 11 9.99 -2.02 1.82
C ASP A 11 8.77 -2.94 1.76
N SER A 12 7.63 -2.48 2.27
CA SER A 12 6.37 -3.24 2.23
C SER A 12 5.85 -3.43 0.81
N ALA A 13 5.87 -2.37 -0.02
CA ALA A 13 5.47 -2.44 -1.42
C ALA A 13 6.36 -3.42 -2.19
N ARG A 14 7.68 -3.36 -1.96
CA ARG A 14 8.67 -4.28 -2.54
C ARG A 14 8.43 -5.72 -2.13
N ALA A 15 8.21 -5.97 -0.84
CA ALA A 15 7.94 -7.32 -0.34
C ALA A 15 6.66 -7.92 -0.93
N VAL A 16 5.62 -7.10 -1.15
CA VAL A 16 4.36 -7.55 -1.76
C VAL A 16 4.53 -7.80 -3.25
N ALA A 17 5.20 -6.91 -3.98
CA ALA A 17 5.46 -7.05 -5.42
C ALA A 17 6.23 -8.34 -5.73
N HIS A 18 7.17 -8.72 -4.87
CA HIS A 18 8.05 -9.88 -5.10
C HIS A 18 7.66 -11.14 -4.33
N ARG A 19 6.46 -11.20 -3.73
CA ARG A 19 6.03 -12.34 -2.90
C ARG A 19 6.03 -13.69 -3.65
N ARG A 20 5.90 -13.69 -4.98
CA ARG A 20 5.77 -14.90 -5.82
C ARG A 20 6.93 -15.17 -6.77
N ALA A 21 7.94 -14.30 -6.83
CA ALA A 21 8.98 -14.38 -7.86
C ALA A 21 10.34 -14.78 -7.27
N ASP A 22 10.95 -15.83 -7.84
CA ASP A 22 12.39 -16.14 -7.76
C ASP A 22 13.18 -15.49 -8.92
N GLU A 23 12.55 -14.61 -9.71
CA GLU A 23 13.17 -13.95 -10.86
C GLU A 23 13.85 -12.62 -10.48
N VAL A 24 14.86 -12.25 -11.28
CA VAL A 24 15.57 -10.96 -11.14
C VAL A 24 14.58 -9.82 -11.34
N CYS A 25 14.46 -8.93 -10.35
CA CYS A 25 13.53 -7.82 -10.41
C CYS A 25 13.81 -6.89 -11.59
N ALA A 26 12.90 -6.82 -12.55
CA ALA A 26 12.95 -5.87 -13.67
C ALA A 26 12.36 -4.48 -13.31
N CYS A 27 12.11 -4.22 -12.03
CA CYS A 27 11.43 -3.02 -11.52
C CYS A 27 12.19 -1.69 -11.78
N GLY A 28 13.44 -1.73 -12.23
CA GLY A 28 14.26 -0.54 -12.48
C GLY A 28 14.60 0.25 -11.22
N ASP A 29 14.99 1.52 -11.38
CA ASP A 29 15.39 2.41 -10.29
C ASP A 29 14.18 2.90 -9.46
N GLY A 30 13.66 2.01 -8.64
CA GLY A 30 13.32 2.39 -7.27
C GLY A 30 11.87 2.79 -6.99
N ASP A 31 11.63 2.89 -5.68
CA ASP A 31 10.36 3.22 -5.08
C ASP A 31 10.00 4.68 -5.40
N ALA A 32 8.73 4.93 -5.74
CA ALA A 32 8.24 6.28 -6.01
C ALA A 32 7.29 6.73 -4.90
N VAL A 33 7.62 7.84 -4.22
CA VAL A 33 6.67 8.51 -3.31
C VAL A 33 5.64 9.25 -4.15
N LEU A 34 4.41 8.72 -4.18
CA LEU A 34 3.30 9.33 -4.93
C LEU A 34 2.59 10.42 -4.10
N ALA A 35 2.61 10.29 -2.78
CA ALA A 35 2.11 11.29 -1.85
C ALA A 35 2.78 11.16 -0.48
N ASP A 36 3.08 12.28 0.17
CA ASP A 36 3.40 12.32 1.60
C ASP A 36 2.69 13.51 2.23
N ARG A 37 1.62 13.20 2.96
CA ARG A 37 0.75 14.16 3.63
C ARG A 37 0.39 13.65 5.02
N SER A 38 -0.13 14.54 5.86
CA SER A 38 -0.57 14.18 7.22
C SER A 38 -1.67 13.12 7.22
N ASP A 39 -2.56 13.16 6.24
CA ASP A 39 -3.71 12.25 6.11
C ASP A 39 -3.35 10.92 5.43
N ALA A 40 -2.30 10.88 4.61
CA ALA A 40 -1.86 9.67 3.92
C ALA A 40 -0.43 9.78 3.39
N SER A 41 0.29 8.66 3.41
CA SER A 41 1.54 8.50 2.65
C SER A 41 1.38 7.33 1.67
N VAL A 42 1.84 7.52 0.43
CA VAL A 42 1.64 6.57 -0.67
C VAL A 42 2.96 6.36 -1.38
N VAL A 43 3.40 5.10 -1.45
CA VAL A 43 4.62 4.69 -2.14
C VAL A 43 4.27 3.60 -3.14
N ARG A 44 4.89 3.65 -4.31
CA ARG A 44 4.80 2.63 -5.34
C ARG A 44 6.12 1.88 -5.46
N HIS A 45 6.05 0.56 -5.61
CA HIS A 45 7.13 -0.27 -6.08
C HIS A 45 6.60 -1.23 -7.16
N GLY A 46 7.18 -1.19 -8.37
CA GLY A 46 6.71 -2.05 -9.47
C GLY A 46 5.24 -1.82 -9.81
N ASP A 47 4.44 -2.88 -9.73
CA ASP A 47 2.99 -2.89 -9.92
C ASP A 47 2.19 -2.77 -8.60
N VAL A 48 2.86 -2.54 -7.47
CA VAL A 48 2.22 -2.41 -6.15
C VAL A 48 2.31 -0.98 -5.64
N VAL A 49 1.20 -0.51 -5.06
CA VAL A 49 1.11 0.73 -4.29
C VAL A 49 0.80 0.40 -2.84
N ALA A 50 1.68 0.82 -1.92
CA ALA A 50 1.43 0.79 -0.49
C ALA A 50 0.93 2.17 -0.03
N LYS A 51 -0.19 2.18 0.71
CA LYS A 51 -0.79 3.39 1.28
C LYS A 51 -0.88 3.26 2.79
N ALA A 52 -0.19 4.13 3.52
CA ALA A 52 -0.44 4.37 4.93
C ALA A 52 -1.58 5.39 5.11
N HIS A 53 -2.59 5.03 5.89
CA HIS A 53 -3.73 5.89 6.23
C HIS A 53 -3.40 6.78 7.43
N ALA A 54 -4.26 7.76 7.73
CA ALA A 54 -4.08 8.65 8.88
C ALA A 54 -3.91 7.84 10.19
N PRO A 55 -3.10 8.31 11.17
CA PRO A 55 -2.82 7.56 12.40
C PRO A 55 -4.06 7.16 13.20
N ASP A 56 -5.13 7.94 13.11
CA ASP A 56 -6.42 7.80 13.79
C ASP A 56 -7.47 7.05 12.95
N THR A 57 -7.08 6.47 11.80
CA THR A 57 -8.00 5.70 10.96
C THR A 57 -8.60 4.52 11.73
N ASP A 58 -9.92 4.47 11.81
CA ASP A 58 -10.65 3.35 12.41
C ASP A 58 -10.46 2.07 11.57
N PRO A 59 -9.99 0.96 12.18
CA PRO A 59 -9.77 -0.29 11.45
C PRO A 59 -11.05 -0.93 10.89
N ALA A 60 -12.18 -0.84 11.60
CA ALA A 60 -13.44 -1.45 11.18
C ALA A 60 -14.05 -0.65 10.01
N GLU A 61 -14.03 0.68 10.08
CA GLU A 61 -14.46 1.50 8.95
C GLU A 61 -13.58 1.32 7.72
N LEU A 62 -12.26 1.20 7.92
CA LEU A 62 -11.35 0.91 6.82
C LEU A 62 -11.67 -0.45 6.19
N ALA A 63 -11.93 -1.48 7.01
CA ALA A 63 -12.30 -2.80 6.51
C ALA A 63 -13.57 -2.75 5.63
N VAL A 64 -14.62 -2.01 6.06
CA VAL A 64 -15.84 -1.82 5.26
C VAL A 64 -15.54 -1.18 3.90
N ARG A 65 -14.67 -0.17 3.87
CA ARG A 65 -14.26 0.50 2.62
C ARG A 65 -13.50 -0.44 1.68
N LEU A 66 -12.59 -1.25 2.23
CA LEU A 66 -11.82 -2.24 1.47
C LEU A 66 -12.72 -3.35 0.91
N ASP A 67 -13.64 -3.87 1.71
CA ASP A 67 -14.63 -4.86 1.29
C ASP A 67 -15.55 -4.32 0.19
N THR A 68 -15.97 -3.06 0.32
CA THR A 68 -16.76 -2.37 -0.71
C THR A 68 -15.97 -2.28 -2.02
N ALA A 69 -14.71 -1.85 -1.96
CA ALA A 69 -13.85 -1.77 -3.13
C ALA A 69 -13.65 -3.13 -3.82
N ALA A 70 -13.42 -4.19 -3.03
CA ALA A 70 -13.27 -5.54 -3.56
C ALA A 70 -14.54 -6.10 -4.24
N ARG A 71 -15.73 -5.63 -3.84
CA ARG A 71 -17.03 -6.07 -4.38
C ARG A 71 -17.51 -5.24 -5.58
N MET A 72 -16.81 -4.17 -5.95
CA MET A 72 -17.20 -3.26 -7.03
C MET A 72 -16.13 -3.13 -8.13
N PRO A 73 -15.70 -4.25 -8.76
CA PRO A 73 -14.71 -4.20 -9.83
C PRO A 73 -15.22 -3.37 -11.02
N GLY A 74 -14.32 -2.64 -11.67
CA GLY A 74 -14.65 -1.73 -12.78
C GLY A 74 -15.17 -0.36 -12.34
N VAL A 75 -15.48 -0.17 -11.05
CA VAL A 75 -15.79 1.13 -10.45
C VAL A 75 -14.71 1.53 -9.45
N LEU A 76 -14.39 0.61 -8.54
CA LEU A 76 -13.33 0.76 -7.56
C LEU A 76 -12.21 -0.23 -7.86
N LEU A 77 -10.98 0.20 -7.62
CA LEU A 77 -9.82 -0.68 -7.67
C LEU A 77 -9.89 -1.66 -6.51
N ALA A 78 -9.75 -2.96 -6.75
CA ALA A 78 -9.71 -3.94 -5.67
C ALA A 78 -8.36 -3.86 -4.93
N PRO A 79 -8.33 -3.95 -3.59
CA PRO A 79 -7.08 -4.01 -2.85
C PRO A 79 -6.35 -5.33 -3.10
N SER A 80 -5.02 -5.26 -3.14
CA SER A 80 -4.13 -6.43 -3.26
C SER A 80 -3.98 -7.15 -1.91
N ALA A 81 -3.68 -8.44 -1.96
CA ALA A 81 -3.22 -9.18 -0.78
C ALA A 81 -1.76 -8.81 -0.44
N PRO A 82 -1.35 -8.80 0.85
CA PRO A 82 -2.18 -9.06 2.03
C PRO A 82 -3.17 -7.91 2.32
N GLY A 83 -4.21 -8.19 3.10
CA GLY A 83 -5.14 -7.15 3.57
C GLY A 83 -4.45 -6.12 4.48
N ALA A 84 -5.26 -5.20 5.03
CA ALA A 84 -4.74 -4.12 5.86
C ALA A 84 -3.84 -4.63 7.01
N THR A 85 -2.66 -4.04 7.16
CA THR A 85 -1.70 -4.35 8.23
C THR A 85 -1.32 -3.10 9.03
N ARG A 86 -0.85 -3.26 10.26
CA ARG A 86 -0.34 -2.13 11.06
C ARG A 86 1.18 -2.01 10.91
N LEU A 87 1.64 -0.80 10.61
CA LEU A 87 3.06 -0.45 10.50
C LEU A 87 3.29 0.91 11.15
N HIS A 88 4.15 0.96 12.17
CA HIS A 88 4.43 2.18 12.94
C HIS A 88 3.15 2.90 13.43
N GLY A 89 2.18 2.12 13.92
CA GLY A 89 0.90 2.65 14.42
C GLY A 89 -0.10 3.05 13.33
N ARG A 90 0.28 3.11 12.06
CA ARG A 90 -0.61 3.43 10.93
C ARG A 90 -1.11 2.15 10.27
N LEU A 91 -2.35 2.18 9.77
CA LEU A 91 -2.87 1.12 8.89
C LEU A 91 -2.27 1.29 7.50
N VAL A 92 -1.82 0.19 6.90
CA VAL A 92 -1.24 0.12 5.56
C VAL A 92 -2.05 -0.83 4.71
N THR A 93 -2.34 -0.42 3.48
CA THR A 93 -3.09 -1.20 2.48
C THR A 93 -2.33 -1.24 1.17
N PHE A 94 -2.55 -2.29 0.38
CA PHE A 94 -1.85 -2.53 -0.88
C PHE A 94 -2.83 -2.52 -2.05
N TRP A 95 -2.38 -2.01 -3.19
CA TRP A 95 -3.21 -1.81 -4.38
C TRP A 95 -2.38 -2.11 -5.62
N PRO A 96 -2.99 -2.58 -6.72
CA PRO A 96 -2.31 -2.62 -8.00
C PRO A 96 -2.04 -1.20 -8.52
N HIS A 97 -0.97 -1.03 -9.28
CA HIS A 97 -0.62 0.22 -9.93
C HIS A 97 -1.08 0.21 -11.40
N GLY A 98 -2.27 0.75 -11.64
CA GLY A 98 -2.89 0.83 -12.97
C GLY A 98 -3.72 -0.39 -13.32
#